data_AF-A0A5B7EC92-F1
#
_entry.id   AF-A0A5B7EC92-F1
#
_cell.length_a   1.000
_cell.length_b   1.000
_cell.length_c   1.000
_cell.angle_alpha   90.00
_cell.angle_beta   90.00
_cell.angle_gamma   90.00
#
_symmetry.space_group_name_H-M   'P 1'
#
loop_
_entity.id
_entity.type
_entity.pdbx_description
1 polymer ?
#
loop_
_entity_poly.entity_id
_entity_poly.type
_entity_poly.pdbx_seq_one_letter_code
_entity_poly.pdbx_strand_id
1 'polypeptide(L)'
;MPPKCPAMSPGIAKKTRKSLTLKKAKRCGQSNVYLVLTAAATAIAMLCKEVGITALGVCSAYDIILAHGGVIGRTVILLVLGHSTRAVSSWRSIPDGVVRRMVWRHVVLMVTGVGLLVARWIVMGSTVPRFMKVDNPASFLDSVVFRSLNYQYTYSMNALLLILPIWLCFDWSMGCVPVIVNFSDPRLLTLPVLWVSFIMLLRRGMAQGRGSQTSR
;
A
#
# COMPACT_ATOMS: atom_id res chain seq x y z
N MET A 1 31.59 -0.31 43.13
CA MET A 1 30.66 -1.46 43.07
C MET A 1 29.30 -0.95 42.62
N PRO A 2 28.73 -1.45 41.50
CA PRO A 2 27.40 -1.03 41.10
C PRO A 2 26.34 -1.56 42.09
N PRO A 3 25.28 -0.79 42.39
CA PRO A 3 24.22 -1.23 43.30
C PRO A 3 23.45 -2.41 42.70
N LYS A 4 23.27 -3.48 43.49
CA LYS A 4 22.40 -4.62 43.15
C LYS A 4 20.95 -4.12 43.03
N CYS A 5 20.33 -4.26 41.86
CA CYS A 5 18.89 -4.06 41.71
C CYS A 5 18.13 -5.03 42.64
N PRO A 6 17.10 -4.58 43.37
CA PRO A 6 16.31 -5.46 44.23
C PRO A 6 15.54 -6.49 43.38
N ALA A 7 15.59 -7.76 43.80
CA ALA A 7 14.88 -8.85 43.15
C ALA A 7 13.36 -8.67 43.28
N MET A 8 12.68 -8.62 42.14
CA MET A 8 11.24 -8.40 42.05
C MET A 8 10.47 -9.63 42.59
N SER A 9 9.53 -9.43 43.53
CA SER A 9 8.78 -10.52 44.18
C SER A 9 8.00 -11.39 43.16
N PRO A 10 8.02 -12.73 43.27
CA PRO A 10 7.46 -13.65 42.28
C PRO A 10 5.95 -13.49 42.03
N GLY A 11 5.19 -12.97 43.00
CA GLY A 11 3.76 -12.67 42.83
C GLY A 11 3.49 -11.48 41.89
N ILE A 12 4.34 -10.45 41.93
CA ILE A 12 4.25 -9.26 41.07
C ILE A 12 4.65 -9.64 39.64
N ALA A 13 5.68 -10.46 39.47
CA ALA A 13 6.12 -10.94 38.15
C ALA A 13 5.02 -11.74 37.41
N LYS A 14 4.28 -12.61 38.11
CA LYS A 14 3.16 -13.37 37.53
C LYS A 14 1.99 -12.47 37.13
N LYS A 15 1.63 -11.48 37.96
CA LYS A 15 0.54 -10.52 37.66
C LYS A 15 0.87 -9.66 36.44
N THR A 16 2.11 -9.19 36.33
CA THR A 16 2.61 -8.41 35.19
C THR A 16 2.61 -9.24 33.90
N ARG A 17 3.06 -10.50 33.95
CA ARG A 17 3.05 -11.43 32.81
C ARG A 17 1.62 -11.76 32.35
N LYS A 18 0.67 -11.95 33.26
CA LYS A 18 -0.75 -12.18 32.95
C LYS A 18 -1.41 -10.94 32.33
N SER A 19 -1.10 -9.74 32.83
CA SER A 19 -1.57 -8.48 32.24
C SER A 19 -1.03 -8.24 30.83
N LEU A 20 0.26 -8.51 30.60
CA LEU A 20 0.90 -8.40 29.28
C LEU A 20 0.33 -9.39 28.25
N THR A 21 0.08 -10.63 28.66
CA THR A 21 -0.53 -11.65 27.79
C THR A 21 -1.97 -11.29 27.42
N LEU A 22 -2.77 -10.79 28.37
CA LEU A 22 -4.12 -10.29 28.09
C LEU A 22 -4.12 -9.07 27.16
N LYS A 23 -3.23 -8.10 27.38
CA LYS A 23 -3.07 -6.94 26.49
C LYS A 23 -2.66 -7.36 25.08
N LYS A 24 -1.78 -8.37 24.95
CA LYS A 24 -1.35 -8.92 23.66
C LYS A 24 -2.50 -9.66 22.94
N ALA A 25 -3.27 -10.47 23.67
CA ALA A 25 -4.42 -11.19 23.13
C ALA A 25 -5.52 -10.23 22.65
N LYS A 26 -5.88 -9.21 23.44
CA LYS A 26 -6.83 -8.16 23.03
C LYS A 26 -6.39 -7.43 21.77
N ARG A 27 -5.11 -7.07 21.67
CA ARG A 27 -4.54 -6.39 20.50
C ARG A 27 -4.53 -7.30 19.25
N CYS A 28 -4.33 -8.60 19.42
CA CYS A 28 -4.43 -9.60 18.36
C CYS A 28 -5.87 -9.77 17.85
N GLY A 29 -6.84 -9.87 18.77
CA GLY A 29 -8.27 -9.93 18.45
C GLY A 29 -8.74 -8.71 17.66
N GLN A 30 -8.37 -7.50 18.12
CA GLN A 30 -8.68 -6.26 17.39
C GLN A 30 -8.08 -6.26 15.97
N SER A 31 -6.83 -6.70 15.81
CA SER A 31 -6.21 -6.77 14.49
C SER A 31 -6.97 -7.67 13.52
N ASN A 32 -7.48 -8.81 13.98
CA ASN A 32 -8.23 -9.74 13.14
C ASN A 32 -9.61 -9.18 12.75
N VAL A 33 -10.27 -8.46 13.67
CA VAL A 33 -11.52 -7.76 13.38
C VAL A 33 -11.34 -6.75 12.25
N TYR A 34 -10.28 -5.92 12.29
CA TYR A 34 -10.01 -4.96 11.22
C TYR A 34 -9.75 -5.63 9.88
N LEU A 35 -9.03 -6.77 9.85
CA LEU A 35 -8.78 -7.51 8.61
C LEU A 35 -10.08 -8.02 7.98
N VAL A 36 -10.98 -8.57 8.80
CA VAL A 36 -12.29 -9.06 8.33
C VAL A 36 -13.13 -7.89 7.81
N LEU A 37 -13.14 -6.75 8.50
CA LEU A 37 -13.83 -5.55 8.03
C LEU A 37 -13.25 -5.03 6.71
N THR A 38 -11.93 -5.00 6.56
CA THR A 38 -11.28 -4.62 5.28
C THR A 38 -11.66 -5.59 4.16
N ALA A 39 -11.66 -6.90 4.41
CA ALA A 39 -12.07 -7.90 3.43
C ALA A 39 -13.54 -7.71 3.01
N ALA A 40 -14.45 -7.52 3.97
CA ALA A 40 -15.87 -7.30 3.71
C ALA A 40 -16.10 -5.99 2.92
N ALA A 41 -15.48 -4.89 3.34
CA ALA A 41 -15.60 -3.60 2.64
C ALA A 41 -15.04 -3.68 1.21
N THR A 42 -13.92 -4.38 1.01
CA THR A 42 -13.35 -4.59 -0.33
C THR A 42 -14.29 -5.43 -1.19
N ALA A 43 -14.88 -6.49 -0.63
CA ALA A 43 -15.84 -7.32 -1.35
C ALA A 43 -17.05 -6.50 -1.81
N ILE A 44 -17.63 -5.68 -0.92
CA ILE A 44 -18.74 -4.78 -1.23
C ILE A 44 -18.34 -3.78 -2.33
N ALA A 45 -17.16 -3.17 -2.21
CA ALA A 45 -16.66 -2.24 -3.23
C ALA A 45 -16.47 -2.91 -4.59
N MET A 46 -15.97 -4.15 -4.61
CA MET A 46 -15.79 -4.99 -5.81
C MET A 46 -17.11 -5.40 -6.46
N LEU A 47 -18.20 -5.54 -5.69
CA LEU A 47 -19.54 -5.75 -6.26
C LEU A 47 -19.98 -4.54 -7.07
N CYS A 48 -19.67 -3.32 -6.60
CA CYS A 48 -19.97 -2.09 -7.31
C CYS A 48 -19.04 -1.87 -8.53
N LYS A 49 -17.72 -1.98 -8.36
CA LYS A 49 -16.74 -1.76 -9.43
C LYS A 49 -15.44 -2.53 -9.17
N GLU A 50 -14.86 -3.14 -10.20
CA GLU A 50 -13.64 -3.96 -10.12
C GLU A 50 -12.44 -3.24 -9.50
N VAL A 51 -12.37 -1.90 -9.62
CA VAL A 51 -11.32 -1.08 -9.01
C VAL A 51 -11.28 -1.23 -7.47
N GLY A 52 -12.37 -1.68 -6.84
CA GLY A 52 -12.42 -1.96 -5.40
C GLY A 52 -11.33 -2.91 -4.90
N ILE A 53 -10.82 -3.84 -5.73
CA ILE A 53 -9.75 -4.76 -5.36
C ILE A 53 -8.45 -4.04 -4.97
N THR A 54 -8.23 -2.85 -5.52
CA THR A 54 -7.01 -2.05 -5.28
C THR A 54 -6.84 -1.69 -3.81
N ALA A 55 -7.92 -1.64 -3.02
CA ALA A 55 -7.86 -1.40 -1.58
C ALA A 55 -6.97 -2.43 -0.85
N LEU A 56 -7.04 -3.72 -1.21
CA LEU A 56 -6.17 -4.75 -0.62
C LEU A 56 -4.70 -4.50 -0.97
N GLY A 57 -4.43 -4.10 -2.20
CA GLY A 57 -3.09 -3.73 -2.68
C GLY A 57 -2.54 -2.53 -1.90
N VAL A 58 -3.35 -1.48 -1.70
CA VAL A 58 -2.98 -0.31 -0.90
C VAL A 58 -2.71 -0.69 0.55
N CYS A 59 -3.56 -1.53 1.17
CA CYS A 59 -3.34 -2.03 2.53
C CYS A 59 -2.04 -2.82 2.66
N SER A 60 -1.72 -3.69 1.69
CA SER A 60 -0.47 -4.44 1.67
C SER A 60 0.74 -3.53 1.47
N ALA A 61 0.69 -2.60 0.52
CA ALA A 61 1.75 -1.63 0.28
C ALA A 61 2.02 -0.75 1.51
N TYR A 62 0.96 -0.25 2.16
CA TYR A 62 1.07 0.50 3.41
C TYR A 62 1.77 -0.33 4.50
N ASP A 63 1.41 -1.61 4.63
CA ASP A 63 1.99 -2.49 5.64
C ASP A 63 3.49 -2.76 5.41
N ILE A 64 3.91 -2.91 4.16
CA ILE A 64 5.32 -3.13 3.82
C ILE A 64 6.14 -1.83 3.97
N ILE A 65 5.61 -0.71 3.46
CA ILE A 65 6.38 0.52 3.27
C ILE A 65 6.40 1.37 4.54
N LEU A 66 5.24 1.55 5.20
CA LEU A 66 5.09 2.51 6.30
C LEU A 66 4.92 1.85 7.67
N ALA A 67 4.33 0.66 7.74
CA ALA A 67 4.16 0.01 9.03
C ALA A 67 5.51 -0.33 9.68
N HIS A 68 5.46 -0.58 10.99
CA HIS A 68 6.66 -0.90 11.79
C HIS A 68 7.77 0.15 11.70
N GLY A 69 7.40 1.41 11.50
CA GLY A 69 8.34 2.54 11.44
C GLY A 69 9.08 2.68 10.12
N GLY A 70 8.61 2.00 9.06
CA GLY A 70 9.24 2.00 7.74
C GLY A 70 10.56 1.23 7.67
N VAL A 71 10.89 0.43 8.68
CA VAL A 71 12.13 -0.38 8.72
C VAL A 71 12.14 -1.40 7.57
N ILE A 72 11.00 -2.05 7.31
CA ILE A 72 10.85 -3.04 6.24
C ILE A 72 10.94 -2.32 4.88
N GLY A 73 10.16 -1.27 4.68
CA GLY A 73 10.22 -0.45 3.47
C GLY A 73 11.62 0.05 3.13
N ARG A 74 12.38 0.54 4.13
CA ARG A 74 13.79 0.93 3.94
C ARG A 74 14.68 -0.24 3.56
N THR A 75 14.48 -1.39 4.17
CA THR A 75 15.26 -2.59 3.85
C THR A 75 15.03 -3.00 2.40
N VAL A 76 13.77 -2.97 1.95
CA VAL A 76 13.40 -3.24 0.55
C VAL A 76 14.03 -2.20 -0.40
N ILE A 77 13.94 -0.91 -0.07
CA ILE A 77 14.55 0.16 -0.89
C ILE A 77 16.07 0.00 -0.97
N LEU A 78 16.75 -0.24 0.16
CA LEU A 78 18.20 -0.44 0.21
C LEU A 78 18.63 -1.69 -0.58
N LEU A 79 17.82 -2.75 -0.54
CA LEU A 79 18.05 -3.96 -1.34
C LEU A 79 17.92 -3.67 -2.84
N VAL A 80 16.85 -2.99 -3.24
CA VAL A 80 16.61 -2.60 -4.64
C VAL A 80 17.72 -1.68 -5.17
N LEU A 81 18.24 -0.79 -4.32
CA LEU A 81 19.36 0.10 -4.65
C LEU A 81 20.74 -0.60 -4.58
N GLY A 82 20.81 -1.89 -4.27
CA GLY A 82 22.07 -2.65 -4.23
C GLY A 82 22.92 -2.46 -2.95
N HIS A 83 22.40 -1.78 -1.93
CA HIS A 83 23.11 -1.54 -0.66
C HIS A 83 22.91 -2.67 0.36
N SER A 84 23.42 -3.87 0.03
CA SER A 84 23.18 -5.13 0.75
C SER A 84 23.59 -5.11 2.24
N THR A 85 24.77 -4.57 2.59
CA THR A 85 25.30 -4.62 3.97
C THR A 85 24.47 -3.84 4.99
N ARG A 86 23.91 -2.69 4.58
CA ARG A 86 23.04 -1.85 5.42
C ARG A 86 21.60 -2.37 5.50
N ALA A 87 21.16 -3.09 4.47
CA ALA A 87 19.87 -3.76 4.48
C ALA A 87 19.84 -4.90 5.52
N VAL A 88 20.90 -5.72 5.57
CA VAL A 88 21.01 -6.87 6.50
C VAL A 88 21.01 -6.43 7.96
N SER A 89 21.70 -5.34 8.31
CA SER A 89 21.71 -4.82 9.69
C SER A 89 20.35 -4.28 10.13
N SER A 90 19.61 -3.63 9.22
CA SER A 90 18.24 -3.16 9.45
C SER A 90 17.28 -4.32 9.68
N TRP A 91 17.42 -5.42 8.95
CA TRP A 91 16.52 -6.58 9.05
C TRP A 91 16.63 -7.33 10.37
N ARG A 92 17.85 -7.44 10.94
CA ARG A 92 18.09 -8.07 12.25
C ARG A 92 17.41 -7.34 13.42
N SER A 93 16.98 -6.09 13.23
CA SER A 93 16.31 -5.30 14.27
C SER A 93 14.83 -5.64 14.45
N ILE A 94 14.24 -6.47 13.58
CA ILE A 94 12.81 -6.76 13.56
C ILE A 94 12.51 -7.97 14.47
N PRO A 95 11.61 -7.85 15.46
CA PRO A 95 11.23 -9.00 16.29
C PRO A 95 10.45 -10.07 15.49
N ASP A 96 10.76 -11.35 15.67
CA ASP A 96 10.13 -12.48 14.94
C ASP A 96 8.59 -12.47 15.01
N GLY A 97 8.05 -12.08 16.15
CA GLY A 97 6.60 -11.99 16.35
C GLY A 97 5.91 -10.96 15.46
N VAL A 98 6.63 -9.93 15.00
CA VAL A 98 6.12 -8.90 14.08
C VAL A 98 6.02 -9.48 12.67
N VAL A 99 7.08 -10.10 12.17
CA VAL A 99 7.13 -10.70 10.83
C VAL A 99 6.02 -11.74 10.68
N ARG A 100 5.86 -12.63 11.67
CA ARG A 100 4.79 -13.64 11.64
C ARG A 100 3.39 -13.03 11.51
N ARG A 101 3.11 -11.92 12.21
CA ARG A 101 1.81 -11.23 12.10
C ARG A 101 1.64 -10.53 10.76
N MET A 102 2.70 -9.93 10.23
CA MET A 102 2.70 -9.28 8.91
C MET A 102 2.44 -10.32 7.81
N VAL A 103 3.14 -11.45 7.84
CA VAL A 103 2.94 -12.56 6.90
C VAL A 103 1.51 -13.08 6.98
N TRP A 104 0.98 -13.32 8.18
CA TRP A 104 -0.41 -13.75 8.36
C TRP A 104 -1.41 -12.78 7.71
N ARG A 105 -1.24 -11.47 7.93
CA ARG A 105 -2.08 -10.44 7.30
C ARG A 105 -2.00 -10.48 5.78
N HIS A 106 -0.80 -10.59 5.21
CA HIS A 106 -0.61 -10.66 3.77
C HIS A 106 -1.20 -11.93 3.15
N VAL A 107 -1.08 -13.07 3.84
CA VAL A 107 -1.74 -14.32 3.42
C VAL A 107 -3.26 -14.13 3.37
N VAL A 108 -3.85 -13.54 4.41
CA VAL A 108 -5.30 -13.26 4.43
C VAL A 108 -5.71 -12.31 3.31
N LEU A 109 -4.97 -11.21 3.09
CA LEU A 109 -5.23 -10.27 2.00
C LEU A 109 -5.11 -10.93 0.62
N MET A 110 -4.09 -11.77 0.42
CA MET A 110 -3.88 -12.50 -0.83
C MET A 110 -4.98 -13.51 -1.09
N VAL A 111 -5.33 -14.35 -0.11
CA VAL A 111 -6.42 -15.34 -0.24
C VAL A 111 -7.74 -14.63 -0.54
N THR A 112 -8.04 -13.54 0.17
CA THR A 112 -9.22 -12.71 -0.09
C THR A 112 -9.19 -12.15 -1.51
N GLY A 113 -8.07 -11.57 -1.93
CA GLY A 113 -7.95 -10.95 -3.24
C GLY A 113 -8.08 -11.94 -4.39
N VAL A 114 -7.41 -13.08 -4.30
CA VAL A 114 -7.53 -14.18 -5.28
C VAL A 114 -8.96 -14.70 -5.32
N GLY A 115 -9.58 -14.97 -4.16
CA GLY A 115 -10.96 -15.43 -4.10
C GLY A 115 -11.95 -14.46 -4.75
N LEU A 116 -11.81 -13.16 -4.48
CA LEU A 116 -12.66 -12.13 -5.09
C LEU A 116 -12.41 -11.99 -6.60
N LEU A 117 -11.16 -12.09 -7.07
CA LEU A 117 -10.84 -12.05 -8.50
C LEU A 117 -11.40 -13.27 -9.24
N VAL A 118 -11.29 -14.47 -8.66
CA VAL A 118 -11.88 -15.69 -9.21
C VAL A 118 -13.40 -15.58 -9.27
N ALA A 119 -14.04 -15.12 -8.19
CA ALA A 119 -15.48 -14.90 -8.17
C ALA A 119 -15.92 -13.90 -9.25
N ARG A 120 -15.23 -12.77 -9.38
CA ARG A 120 -15.48 -11.76 -10.42
C ARG A 120 -15.32 -12.35 -11.83
N TRP A 121 -14.25 -13.11 -12.05
CA TRP A 121 -13.97 -13.76 -13.34
C TRP A 121 -15.09 -14.72 -13.75
N ILE A 122 -15.59 -15.53 -12.82
CA ILE A 122 -16.71 -16.44 -13.05
C ILE A 122 -17.98 -15.66 -13.39
N VAL A 123 -18.30 -14.60 -12.63
CA VAL A 123 -19.49 -13.76 -12.85
C VAL A 123 -19.44 -13.05 -14.21
N MET A 124 -18.27 -12.63 -14.67
CA MET A 124 -18.07 -11.98 -15.98
C MET A 124 -18.10 -12.95 -17.17
N GLY A 125 -18.52 -14.20 -16.97
CA GLY A 125 -18.65 -15.19 -18.04
C GLY A 125 -17.31 -15.74 -18.56
N SER A 126 -16.20 -15.49 -17.83
CA SER A 126 -14.87 -16.00 -18.17
C SER A 126 -14.37 -15.67 -19.58
N THR A 127 -14.90 -14.60 -20.20
CA THR A 127 -14.50 -14.16 -21.54
C THR A 127 -13.34 -13.18 -21.47
N VAL A 128 -12.45 -13.24 -22.45
CA VAL A 128 -11.35 -12.27 -22.58
C VAL A 128 -11.94 -10.88 -22.90
N PRO A 129 -11.56 -9.82 -22.16
CA PRO A 129 -12.02 -8.47 -22.45
C PRO A 129 -11.48 -8.00 -23.81
N ARG A 130 -12.35 -7.39 -24.62
CA ARG A 130 -11.94 -6.72 -25.86
C ARG A 130 -11.82 -5.23 -25.61
N PHE A 131 -10.60 -4.71 -25.66
CA PHE A 131 -10.36 -3.27 -25.50
C PHE A 131 -10.52 -2.56 -26.83
N MET A 132 -11.32 -1.49 -26.85
CA MET A 132 -11.46 -0.64 -28.02
C MET A 132 -10.64 0.64 -27.86
N LYS A 133 -10.26 1.24 -28.99
CA LYS A 133 -9.54 2.52 -29.02
C LYS A 133 -10.34 3.66 -28.38
N VAL A 134 -11.66 3.58 -28.49
CA VAL A 134 -12.56 4.55 -27.85
C VAL A 134 -12.51 4.47 -26.32
N ASP A 135 -12.24 3.30 -25.74
CA ASP A 135 -12.24 3.13 -24.28
C ASP A 135 -10.98 3.73 -23.66
N ASN A 136 -9.83 3.51 -24.32
CA ASN A 136 -8.53 3.97 -23.85
C ASN A 136 -7.63 4.32 -25.05
N PRO A 137 -7.75 5.53 -25.63
CA PRO A 137 -6.99 5.90 -26.82
C PRO A 137 -5.47 5.92 -26.57
N ALA A 138 -5.04 6.17 -25.34
CA ALA A 138 -3.64 6.15 -24.96
C ALA A 138 -3.00 4.76 -25.10
N SER A 139 -3.76 3.66 -24.92
CA SER A 139 -3.25 2.29 -25.13
C SER A 139 -2.82 2.00 -26.55
N PHE A 140 -3.39 2.71 -27.53
CA PHE A 140 -3.24 2.43 -28.96
C PHE A 140 -2.22 3.36 -29.64
N LEU A 141 -1.41 4.08 -28.87
CA LEU A 141 -0.26 4.80 -29.40
C LEU A 141 0.88 3.84 -29.74
N ASP A 142 1.52 4.03 -30.89
CA ASP A 142 2.63 3.18 -31.35
C ASP A 142 3.85 3.27 -30.41
N SER A 143 4.18 4.49 -29.98
CA SER A 143 5.30 4.75 -29.09
C SER A 143 4.99 4.34 -27.64
N VAL A 144 5.77 3.40 -27.11
CA VAL A 144 5.74 3.01 -25.69
C VAL A 144 5.94 4.23 -24.77
N VAL A 145 6.79 5.17 -25.18
CA VAL A 145 7.06 6.39 -24.41
C VAL A 145 5.80 7.23 -24.27
N PHE A 146 5.11 7.51 -25.38
CA PHE A 146 3.87 8.29 -25.32
C PHE A 146 2.74 7.53 -24.61
N ARG A 147 2.68 6.20 -24.70
CA ARG A 147 1.78 5.38 -23.86
C ARG A 147 2.05 5.64 -22.38
N SER A 148 3.30 5.49 -21.94
CA SER A 148 3.71 5.70 -20.55
C SER A 148 3.49 7.15 -20.07
N LEU A 149 3.73 8.16 -20.91
CA LEU A 149 3.50 9.57 -20.56
C LEU A 149 2.01 9.85 -20.35
N ASN A 150 1.14 9.36 -21.24
CA ASN A 150 -0.29 9.55 -21.12
C ASN A 150 -0.85 8.86 -19.86
N TYR A 151 -0.38 7.65 -19.52
CA TYR A 151 -0.78 7.01 -18.27
C TYR A 151 -0.38 7.80 -17.02
N GLN A 152 0.83 8.35 -16.99
CA GLN A 152 1.26 9.20 -15.88
C GLN A 152 0.48 10.52 -15.82
N TYR A 153 0.11 11.08 -16.97
CA TYR A 153 -0.77 12.23 -17.04
C TYR A 153 -2.15 11.91 -16.44
N THR A 154 -2.74 10.75 -16.78
CA THR A 154 -3.97 10.24 -16.16
C THR A 154 -3.83 10.12 -14.63
N TYR A 155 -2.69 9.63 -14.13
CA TYR A 155 -2.45 9.60 -12.68
C TYR A 155 -2.40 11.00 -12.07
N SER A 156 -1.80 11.97 -12.76
CA SER A 156 -1.73 13.35 -12.29
C SER A 156 -3.11 14.02 -12.22
N MET A 157 -3.98 13.75 -13.20
CA MET A 157 -5.36 14.21 -13.20
C MET A 157 -6.15 13.57 -12.05
N ASN A 158 -5.97 12.27 -11.81
CA ASN A 158 -6.62 11.58 -10.69
C ASN A 158 -6.15 12.13 -9.33
N ALA A 159 -4.87 12.44 -9.18
CA ALA A 159 -4.34 13.08 -7.98
C ALA A 159 -4.90 14.50 -7.80
N LEU A 160 -5.08 15.25 -8.89
CA LEU A 160 -5.72 16.56 -8.85
C LEU A 160 -7.18 16.45 -8.38
N LEU A 161 -7.94 15.46 -8.84
CA LEU A 161 -9.33 15.23 -8.39
C LEU A 161 -9.45 15.02 -6.87
N LEU A 162 -8.43 14.43 -6.23
CA LEU A 162 -8.42 14.25 -4.77
C LEU A 162 -8.28 15.58 -4.00
N ILE A 163 -7.63 16.58 -4.61
CA ILE A 163 -7.42 17.90 -4.03
C ILE A 163 -8.57 18.83 -4.42
N LEU A 164 -8.97 18.78 -5.69
CA LEU A 164 -9.96 19.64 -6.30
C LEU A 164 -10.87 18.79 -7.20
N PRO A 165 -12.10 18.46 -6.75
CA PRO A 165 -13.02 17.57 -7.46
C PRO A 165 -13.75 18.30 -8.60
N ILE A 166 -12.99 18.87 -9.53
CA ILE A 166 -13.48 19.52 -10.75
C ILE A 166 -13.32 18.58 -11.95
N TRP A 167 -14.17 18.70 -12.98
CA TRP A 167 -14.14 17.81 -14.16
C TRP A 167 -14.42 16.34 -13.82
N LEU A 168 -15.39 16.11 -12.93
CA LEU A 168 -15.82 14.76 -12.57
C LEU A 168 -16.50 14.10 -13.78
N CYS A 169 -15.88 13.04 -14.28
CA CYS A 169 -16.43 12.21 -15.35
C CYS A 169 -16.52 10.76 -14.87
N PHE A 170 -17.57 10.06 -15.29
CA PHE A 170 -17.83 8.68 -14.89
C PHE A 170 -16.80 7.69 -15.48
N ASP A 171 -16.33 7.96 -16.69
CA ASP A 171 -15.19 7.35 -17.34
C ASP A 171 -14.44 8.42 -18.17
N TRP A 172 -13.14 8.22 -18.40
CA TRP A 172 -12.31 9.11 -19.23
C TRP A 172 -12.11 8.52 -20.63
N SER A 173 -13.19 8.01 -21.18
CA SER A 173 -13.23 7.33 -22.47
C SER A 173 -13.71 8.28 -23.58
N MET A 174 -13.88 7.75 -24.79
CA MET A 174 -14.34 8.48 -25.98
C MET A 174 -13.48 9.70 -26.34
N GLY A 175 -12.20 9.69 -25.97
CA GLY A 175 -11.26 10.77 -26.27
C GLY A 175 -11.52 12.07 -25.51
N CYS A 176 -12.27 12.03 -24.39
CA CYS A 176 -12.52 13.22 -23.58
C CYS A 176 -11.24 13.81 -22.95
N VAL A 177 -10.20 12.99 -22.79
CA VAL A 177 -8.84 13.42 -22.48
C VAL A 177 -7.99 13.30 -23.75
N PRO A 178 -7.62 14.41 -24.41
CA PRO A 178 -6.83 14.37 -25.63
C PRO A 178 -5.46 13.74 -25.37
N VAL A 179 -5.03 12.86 -26.25
CA VAL A 179 -3.76 12.14 -26.10
C VAL A 179 -2.58 13.09 -26.34
N ILE A 180 -1.55 13.02 -25.49
CA ILE A 180 -0.29 13.75 -25.65
C ILE A 180 0.57 13.02 -26.69
N VAL A 181 0.96 13.72 -27.75
CA VAL A 181 1.72 13.18 -28.89
C VAL A 181 3.06 13.88 -29.15
N ASN A 182 3.36 14.94 -28.40
CA ASN A 182 4.61 15.69 -28.51
C ASN A 182 5.16 16.04 -27.12
N PHE A 183 6.48 16.29 -27.04
CA PHE A 183 7.16 16.61 -25.77
C PHE A 183 6.99 18.08 -25.34
N SER A 184 6.52 18.94 -26.23
CA SER A 184 6.28 20.36 -25.95
C SER A 184 4.91 20.62 -25.30
N ASP A 185 4.11 19.57 -25.10
CA ASP A 185 2.80 19.69 -24.49
C ASP A 185 2.94 20.13 -23.01
N PRO A 186 2.38 21.29 -22.61
CA PRO A 186 2.52 21.81 -21.26
C PRO A 186 1.91 20.88 -20.19
N ARG A 187 1.00 19.98 -20.59
CA ARG A 187 0.42 18.98 -19.69
C ARG A 187 1.48 18.03 -19.11
N LEU A 188 2.62 17.86 -19.79
CA LEU A 188 3.72 17.05 -19.28
C LEU A 188 4.36 17.62 -18.00
N LEU A 189 4.14 18.91 -17.70
CA LEU A 189 4.62 19.53 -16.45
C LEU A 189 3.91 18.98 -15.20
N THR A 190 2.75 18.34 -15.33
CA THR A 190 2.03 17.76 -14.16
C THR A 190 2.68 16.47 -13.66
N LEU A 191 3.42 15.75 -14.53
CA LEU A 191 4.11 14.51 -14.19
C LEU A 191 5.19 14.69 -13.12
N PRO A 192 6.16 15.62 -13.27
CA PRO A 192 7.15 15.84 -12.22
C PRO A 192 6.51 16.34 -10.92
N VAL A 193 5.46 17.16 -10.99
CA VAL A 193 4.72 17.61 -9.79
C VAL A 193 4.12 16.42 -9.04
N LEU A 194 3.48 15.50 -9.76
CA LEU A 194 2.94 14.27 -9.19
C LEU A 194 4.02 13.42 -8.50
N TRP A 195 5.11 13.11 -9.20
CA TRP A 195 6.14 12.21 -8.67
C TRP A 195 6.95 12.85 -7.54
N VAL A 196 7.29 14.14 -7.64
CA VAL A 196 7.98 14.87 -6.57
C VAL A 196 7.11 14.93 -5.32
N SER A 197 5.83 15.28 -5.44
CA SER A 197 4.91 15.31 -4.28
C SER A 197 4.75 13.92 -3.65
N PHE A 198 4.59 12.87 -4.46
CA PHE A 198 4.51 11.49 -3.98
C PHE A 198 5.78 11.05 -3.24
N ILE A 199 6.97 11.31 -3.80
CA ILE A 199 8.25 11.00 -3.16
C ILE A 199 8.38 11.77 -1.84
N MET A 200 8.01 13.04 -1.80
CA MET A 200 8.07 13.85 -0.58
C MET A 200 7.16 13.30 0.52
N LEU A 201 5.93 12.88 0.18
CA LEU A 201 5.00 12.25 1.11
C LEU A 201 5.53 10.91 1.62
N LEU A 202 6.07 10.06 0.73
CA LEU A 202 6.69 8.80 1.12
C LEU A 202 7.87 9.01 2.07
N ARG A 203 8.75 9.99 1.77
CA ARG A 203 9.88 10.34 2.63
C ARG A 203 9.42 10.81 4.01
N ARG A 204 8.39 11.65 4.07
CA ARG A 204 7.80 12.12 5.34
C ARG A 204 7.19 10.96 6.13
N GLY A 205 6.41 10.10 5.49
CA GLY A 205 5.81 8.92 6.13
C GLY A 205 6.86 7.96 6.69
N MET A 206 7.91 7.68 5.92
CA MET A 206 9.04 6.86 6.39
C MET A 206 9.84 7.54 7.51
N ALA A 207 10.00 8.88 7.49
CA ALA A 207 10.72 9.61 8.53
C ALA A 207 9.95 9.63 9.86
N GLN A 208 8.63 9.87 9.81
CA GLN A 208 7.76 9.83 10.99
C GLN A 208 7.78 8.44 11.66
N GLY A 209 7.80 7.38 10.86
CA GLY A 209 7.99 6.01 11.34
C GLY A 209 9.26 5.81 12.19
N ARG A 210 10.33 6.58 11.93
CA ARG A 210 11.57 6.55 12.71
C ARG A 210 11.35 7.06 14.15
N GLY A 211 10.69 8.21 14.29
CA GLY A 211 10.48 8.85 15.59
C GLY A 211 9.64 7.99 16.54
N SER A 212 8.64 7.29 15.99
CA SER A 212 7.79 6.38 16.78
C SER A 212 8.51 5.10 17.25
N GLN A 213 9.61 4.71 16.61
CA GLN A 213 10.39 3.53 17.02
C GLN A 213 11.40 3.87 18.12
N THR A 214 12.02 5.05 18.08
CA THR A 214 12.97 5.51 19.11
C THR A 214 12.31 5.83 20.46
N SER A 215 10.99 6.08 20.45
CA SER A 215 10.20 6.41 21.65
C SER A 215 9.58 5.19 22.36
N ARG A 216 9.78 3.96 21.87
CA ARG A 216 9.28 2.71 22.48
C ARG A 216 10.41 1.91 23.10
#